data_AF-A0AAU8N6H5-F1
#
_entry.id   AF-A0AAU8N6H5-F1
#
_cell.length_a   1.000
_cell.length_b   1.000
_cell.length_c   1.000
_cell.angle_alpha   90.00
_cell.angle_beta   90.00
_cell.angle_gamma   90.00
#
_symmetry.space_group_name_H-M   'P 1'
#
loop_
_entity.id
_entity.type
_entity.pdbx_description
1 polymer ?
#
loop_
_entity_poly.entity_id
_entity_poly.type
_entity_poly.pdbx_seq_one_letter_code
_entity_poly.pdbx_strand_id
1 'polypeptide(L)'
;MSKLDRSQSNGVKMKFSYKHFSCDTEMYYKDRDLIVRFFDRAKEQEEGDIINLVFVDPGYGYLCVKYKGDAALVSGFLDENVFASDDMVDAVIEFIEELSPQVKYCYAPYHISLFKKSRFNEYNGEY
;
A
#
# COMPACT_ATOMS: atom_id res chain seq x y z
N MET A 1 -8.64 36.90 3.97
CA MET A 1 -8.25 35.99 2.88
C MET A 1 -7.95 34.63 3.49
N SER A 2 -8.74 33.65 3.08
CA SER A 2 -8.87 32.31 3.67
C SER A 2 -7.59 31.48 3.54
N LYS A 3 -7.15 30.90 4.66
CA LYS A 3 -6.23 29.75 4.65
C LYS A 3 -6.97 28.60 3.97
N LEU A 4 -6.39 28.07 2.89
CA LEU A 4 -6.87 26.85 2.27
C LEU A 4 -6.87 25.74 3.32
N ASP A 5 -8.04 25.19 3.54
CA ASP A 5 -8.28 23.94 4.25
C ASP A 5 -7.68 22.81 3.42
N ARG A 6 -6.37 22.55 3.62
CA ARG A 6 -5.75 21.31 3.15
C ARG A 6 -6.15 20.24 4.15
N SER A 7 -7.25 19.56 3.86
CA SER A 7 -7.60 18.29 4.49
C SER A 7 -6.43 17.32 4.29
N GLN A 8 -5.54 17.23 5.27
CA GLN A 8 -4.65 16.08 5.42
C GLN A 8 -5.57 14.88 5.63
N SER A 9 -5.69 14.02 4.62
CA SER A 9 -6.13 12.66 4.85
C SER A 9 -5.06 12.02 5.75
N ASN A 10 -5.27 12.02 7.06
CA ASN A 10 -4.42 11.31 8.00
C ASN A 10 -4.57 9.82 7.71
N GLY A 11 -3.72 9.28 6.83
CA GLY A 11 -3.59 7.85 6.65
C GLY A 11 -3.31 7.21 8.00
N VAL A 12 -4.16 6.28 8.42
CA VAL A 12 -3.93 5.50 9.64
C VAL A 12 -2.74 4.59 9.36
N LYS A 13 -1.66 4.77 10.13
CA LYS A 13 -0.43 3.99 10.00
C LYS A 13 -0.54 2.73 10.83
N MET A 14 -0.41 1.58 10.18
CA MET A 14 -0.49 0.25 10.79
C MET A 14 0.75 -0.55 10.42
N LYS A 15 0.99 -1.68 11.06
CA LYS A 15 2.06 -2.62 10.68
C LYS A 15 1.47 -3.92 10.19
N PHE A 16 2.02 -4.44 9.10
CA PHE A 16 1.81 -5.82 8.67
C PHE A 16 2.90 -6.69 9.30
N SER A 17 2.54 -7.86 9.80
CA SER A 17 3.49 -8.82 10.40
C SER A 17 3.13 -10.24 10.00
N TYR A 18 4.13 -11.02 9.60
CA TYR A 18 3.98 -12.44 9.29
C TYR A 18 5.27 -13.19 9.62
N LYS A 19 5.19 -14.16 10.53
CA LYS A 19 6.35 -14.91 11.06
C LYS A 19 7.46 -13.97 11.54
N HIS A 20 8.61 -13.96 10.84
CA HIS A 20 9.79 -13.15 11.18
C HIS A 20 9.89 -11.85 10.37
N PHE A 21 8.91 -11.57 9.50
CA PHE A 21 8.86 -10.37 8.69
C PHE A 21 7.80 -9.40 9.21
N SER A 22 8.11 -8.09 9.15
CA SER A 22 7.12 -7.04 9.35
C SER A 22 7.47 -5.84 8.49
N CYS A 23 6.47 -5.08 8.07
CA CYS A 23 6.65 -3.83 7.36
C CYS A 23 5.61 -2.79 7.80
N ASP A 24 5.90 -1.53 7.50
CA ASP A 24 4.96 -0.45 7.72
C ASP A 24 3.88 -0.47 6.64
N THR A 25 2.70 0.01 7.00
CA THR A 25 1.57 0.15 6.09
C THR A 25 0.92 1.51 6.22
N GLU A 26 0.43 2.03 5.09
CA GLU A 26 -0.31 3.29 5.04
C GLU A 26 -1.61 3.09 4.27
N MET A 27 -2.70 3.63 4.83
CA MET A 27 -4.05 3.46 4.31
C MET A 27 -4.55 4.75 3.68
N TYR A 28 -5.10 4.65 2.47
CA TYR A 28 -5.79 5.73 1.79
C TYR A 28 -7.22 5.32 1.48
N TYR A 29 -8.15 6.22 1.76
CA TYR A 29 -9.56 5.99 1.51
C TYR A 29 -10.05 6.87 0.36
N LYS A 30 -10.92 6.30 -0.46
CA LYS A 30 -11.72 7.06 -1.42
C LYS A 30 -13.15 6.57 -1.33
N ASP A 31 -14.03 7.41 -0.79
CA ASP A 31 -15.38 7.02 -0.43
C ASP A 31 -15.36 5.81 0.52
N ARG A 32 -15.80 4.65 0.04
CA ARG A 32 -15.76 3.37 0.75
C ARG A 32 -14.58 2.48 0.35
N ASP A 33 -13.86 2.83 -0.71
CA ASP A 33 -12.73 2.04 -1.21
C ASP A 33 -11.49 2.28 -0.34
N LEU A 34 -10.63 1.27 -0.25
CA LEU A 34 -9.41 1.26 0.56
C LEU A 34 -8.21 0.96 -0.33
N ILE A 35 -7.11 1.69 -0.14
CA ILE A 35 -5.79 1.35 -0.66
C ILE A 35 -4.87 1.17 0.52
N VAL A 36 -4.11 0.07 0.56
CA VAL A 36 -3.08 -0.19 1.57
C VAL A 36 -1.75 -0.29 0.86
N ARG A 37 -0.82 0.59 1.21
CA ARG A 37 0.59 0.55 0.77
C ARG A 37 1.40 -0.20 1.82
N PHE A 38 2.31 -1.06 1.38
CA PHE A 38 3.27 -1.79 2.22
C PHE A 38 4.67 -1.26 1.93
N PHE A 39 5.43 -0.86 2.95
CA PHE A 39 6.74 -0.22 2.75
C PHE A 39 7.66 -0.37 3.96
N ASP A 40 8.93 -0.01 3.77
CA ASP A 40 9.91 0.11 4.84
C ASP A 40 10.11 1.59 5.15
N ARG A 41 9.66 2.02 6.34
CA ARG A 41 9.75 3.42 6.73
C ARG A 41 11.17 3.93 6.84
N ALA A 42 12.16 3.06 7.08
CA ALA A 42 13.56 3.47 7.10
C ALA A 42 14.08 3.91 5.73
N LYS A 43 13.32 3.65 4.65
CA LYS A 43 13.64 4.04 3.27
C LYS A 43 12.76 5.17 2.74
N GLU A 44 11.85 5.71 3.55
CA GLU A 44 11.06 6.89 3.19
C GLU A 44 11.88 8.16 3.35
N GLN A 45 11.70 9.10 2.44
CA GLN A 45 12.36 10.39 2.44
C GLN A 45 11.63 11.34 3.38
N GLU A 46 12.37 12.13 4.17
CA GLU A 46 11.79 13.25 4.90
C GLU A 46 11.72 14.50 4.01
N GLU A 47 10.91 15.49 4.37
CA GLU A 47 10.75 16.73 3.59
C GLU A 47 12.10 17.44 3.34
N GLY A 48 13.00 17.37 4.32
CA GLY A 48 14.35 17.92 4.22
C GLY A 48 15.29 17.15 3.28
N ASP A 49 14.96 15.89 2.95
CA ASP A 49 15.72 15.04 2.03
C ASP A 49 15.33 15.25 0.57
N ILE A 50 14.29 16.07 0.31
CA ILE A 50 13.85 16.45 -1.03
C ILE A 50 14.79 17.55 -1.58
N ILE A 51 16.09 17.26 -1.63
CA ILE A 51 17.14 18.11 -2.19
C ILE A 51 18.03 17.25 -3.10
N ASN A 52 18.11 17.59 -4.39
CA ASN A 52 18.98 16.95 -5.40
C ASN A 52 18.89 15.42 -5.49
N LEU A 53 18.23 14.92 -6.55
CA LEU A 53 18.13 13.50 -6.91
C LEU A 53 17.46 12.65 -5.81
N VAL A 54 16.12 12.64 -5.83
CA VAL A 54 15.31 11.89 -4.86
C VAL A 54 15.07 10.48 -5.40
N PHE A 55 15.83 9.50 -4.90
CA PHE A 55 15.51 8.09 -5.06
C PHE A 55 14.27 7.76 -4.21
N VAL A 56 13.09 7.65 -4.81
CA VAL A 56 11.85 7.28 -4.10
C VAL A 56 11.60 5.78 -4.26
N ASP A 57 11.77 5.00 -3.19
CA ASP A 57 11.40 3.58 -3.21
C ASP A 57 9.86 3.46 -3.14
N PRO A 58 9.19 2.80 -4.11
CA PRO A 58 7.74 2.62 -4.07
C PRO A 58 7.28 1.75 -2.88
N GLY A 59 8.20 1.10 -2.16
CA GLY A 59 7.92 0.18 -1.07
C GLY A 59 7.79 -1.25 -1.59
N TYR A 60 7.11 -2.08 -0.81
CA TYR A 60 6.89 -3.50 -1.09
C TYR A 60 5.60 -3.76 -1.86
N GLY A 61 4.77 -2.75 -2.13
CA GLY A 61 3.59 -2.86 -2.99
C GLY A 61 2.38 -2.11 -2.47
N TYR A 62 1.26 -2.29 -3.16
CA TYR A 62 -0.04 -1.79 -2.72
C TYR A 62 -1.16 -2.74 -3.13
N LEU A 63 -2.19 -2.81 -2.28
CA LEU A 63 -3.45 -3.46 -2.57
C LEU A 63 -4.59 -2.45 -2.50
N CYS A 64 -5.58 -2.63 -3.35
CA CYS A 64 -6.78 -1.82 -3.43
C CYS A 64 -8.01 -2.70 -3.30
N VAL A 65 -8.87 -2.34 -2.35
CA VAL A 65 -10.22 -2.87 -2.17
C VAL A 65 -11.20 -1.89 -2.81
N LYS A 66 -11.93 -2.37 -3.81
CA LYS A 66 -12.99 -1.61 -4.48
C LYS A 66 -14.33 -2.25 -4.23
N TYR A 67 -15.23 -1.54 -3.58
CA TYR A 67 -16.57 -2.06 -3.32
C TYR A 67 -17.50 -1.80 -4.50
N LYS A 68 -18.28 -2.81 -4.90
CA LYS A 68 -19.26 -2.78 -6.00
C LYS A 68 -20.61 -3.34 -5.56
N GLY A 69 -21.57 -2.46 -5.24
CA GLY A 69 -22.81 -2.86 -4.58
C GLY A 69 -22.50 -3.58 -3.26
N ASP A 70 -22.94 -4.83 -3.19
CA ASP A 70 -22.77 -5.76 -2.05
C ASP A 70 -21.56 -6.70 -2.19
N ALA A 71 -20.69 -6.46 -3.18
CA ALA A 71 -19.46 -7.21 -3.42
C ALA A 71 -18.23 -6.29 -3.30
N ALA A 72 -17.03 -6.89 -3.28
CA ALA A 72 -15.77 -6.17 -3.34
C ALA A 72 -14.82 -6.80 -4.38
N LEU A 73 -13.78 -6.08 -4.77
CA LEU A 73 -12.68 -6.57 -5.60
C LEU A 73 -11.39 -6.18 -4.91
N VAL A 74 -10.49 -7.15 -4.70
CA VAL A 74 -9.15 -6.88 -4.19
C VAL A 74 -8.16 -7.02 -5.34
N SER A 75 -7.33 -6.01 -5.56
CA SER A 75 -6.35 -6.04 -6.65
C SER A 75 -5.14 -5.20 -6.32
N GLY A 76 -4.01 -5.50 -6.95
CA GLY A 76 -2.79 -4.72 -6.76
C GLY A 76 -1.55 -5.53 -7.08
N PHE A 77 -0.43 -5.10 -6.52
CA PHE A 77 0.81 -5.84 -6.64
C PHE A 77 1.63 -5.82 -5.36
N LEU A 78 2.46 -6.86 -5.22
CA LEU A 78 3.40 -7.04 -4.13
C LEU A 78 4.79 -7.39 -4.69
N ASP A 79 5.85 -7.00 -3.98
CA ASP A 79 7.23 -7.33 -4.33
C ASP A 79 7.47 -8.82 -4.07
N GLU A 80 7.78 -9.56 -5.14
CA GLU A 80 7.99 -11.01 -5.12
C GLU A 80 9.17 -11.41 -4.21
N ASN A 81 10.16 -10.54 -4.00
CA ASN A 81 11.28 -10.86 -3.11
C ASN A 81 10.90 -10.79 -1.63
N VAL A 82 9.78 -10.14 -1.30
CA VAL A 82 9.28 -9.99 0.07
C VAL A 82 8.11 -10.93 0.31
N PHE A 83 7.12 -10.89 -0.57
CA PHE A 83 5.90 -11.70 -0.49
C PHE A 83 6.06 -12.97 -1.34
N ALA A 84 7.06 -13.79 -0.97
CA ALA A 84 7.54 -14.89 -1.81
C ALA A 84 6.75 -16.20 -1.72
N SER A 85 5.82 -16.32 -0.76
CA SER A 85 5.04 -17.54 -0.54
C SER A 85 3.55 -17.26 -0.52
N ASP A 86 2.76 -18.23 -1.00
CA ASP A 86 1.29 -18.16 -0.99
C ASP A 86 0.76 -17.88 0.44
N ASP A 87 1.27 -18.56 1.47
CA ASP A 87 0.87 -18.31 2.87
C ASP A 87 1.04 -16.85 3.32
N MET A 88 2.02 -16.13 2.75
CA MET A 88 2.29 -14.74 3.11
C MET A 88 1.36 -13.81 2.36
N VAL A 89 0.99 -14.15 1.12
CA VAL A 89 -0.06 -13.45 0.36
C VAL A 89 -1.42 -13.66 1.02
N ASP A 90 -1.72 -14.88 1.49
CA ASP A 90 -2.94 -15.16 2.25
C ASP A 90 -2.99 -14.34 3.56
N ALA A 91 -1.88 -14.27 4.30
CA ALA A 91 -1.79 -13.40 5.48
C ALA A 91 -2.00 -11.91 5.15
N VAL A 92 -1.59 -11.45 3.96
CA VAL A 92 -1.91 -10.09 3.50
C VAL A 92 -3.41 -9.94 3.24
N ILE A 93 -4.07 -10.93 2.65
CA ILE A 93 -5.53 -10.89 2.47
C ILE A 93 -6.24 -10.85 3.81
N GLU A 94 -5.86 -11.68 4.77
CA GLU A 94 -6.39 -11.66 6.15
C GLU A 94 -6.21 -10.28 6.79
N PHE A 95 -5.03 -9.67 6.61
CA PHE A 95 -4.77 -8.31 7.09
C PHE A 95 -5.69 -7.27 6.43
N ILE A 96 -5.97 -7.38 5.13
CA ILE A 96 -6.94 -6.52 4.44
C ILE A 96 -8.35 -6.72 5.01
N GLU A 97 -8.76 -7.95 5.31
CA GLU A 97 -10.05 -8.25 5.94
C GLU A 97 -10.14 -7.66 7.35
N GLU A 98 -9.07 -7.68 8.13
CA GLU A 98 -9.02 -7.04 9.45
C GLU A 98 -9.19 -5.52 9.34
N LEU A 99 -8.52 -4.90 8.36
CA LEU A 99 -8.60 -3.46 8.12
C LEU A 99 -9.95 -3.04 7.53
N SER A 100 -10.59 -3.91 6.77
CA SER A 100 -11.88 -3.65 6.14
C SER A 100 -12.82 -4.84 6.33
N PRO A 101 -13.43 -5.00 7.52
CA PRO A 101 -14.21 -6.20 7.87
C PRO A 101 -15.35 -6.53 6.92
N GLN A 102 -15.87 -5.55 6.16
CA GLN A 102 -16.90 -5.80 5.15
C GLN A 102 -16.42 -6.72 4.02
N VAL A 103 -15.11 -6.72 3.70
CA VAL A 103 -14.50 -7.64 2.73
C VAL A 103 -14.75 -9.08 3.15
N LYS A 104 -14.59 -9.40 4.43
CA LYS A 104 -14.79 -10.75 4.99
C LYS A 104 -16.22 -11.27 4.84
N TYR A 105 -17.21 -10.37 4.80
CA TYR A 105 -18.63 -10.72 4.78
C TYR A 105 -19.29 -10.57 3.41
N CYS A 106 -18.51 -10.27 2.37
CA CYS A 106 -19.03 -10.16 1.00
C CYS A 106 -18.25 -11.04 0.02
N TYR A 107 -18.79 -11.21 -1.19
CA TYR A 107 -18.04 -11.85 -2.26
C TYR A 107 -16.92 -10.91 -2.72
N ALA A 108 -15.67 -11.28 -2.42
CA ALA A 108 -14.49 -10.46 -2.66
C ALA A 108 -13.36 -11.23 -3.36
N PRO A 109 -13.46 -11.51 -4.67
CA PRO A 109 -12.36 -12.13 -5.40
C PRO A 109 -11.13 -11.20 -5.42
N TYR A 110 -9.95 -11.82 -5.41
CA TYR A 110 -8.67 -11.12 -5.45
C TYR A 110 -7.84 -11.48 -6.68
N HIS A 111 -7.12 -10.49 -7.21
CA HIS A 111 -6.10 -10.66 -8.24
C HIS A 111 -4.86 -9.85 -7.86
N ILE A 112 -3.86 -10.52 -7.30
CA ILE A 112 -2.62 -9.88 -6.83
C ILE A 112 -1.48 -10.32 -7.73
N SER A 113 -0.78 -9.36 -8.32
CA SER A 113 0.43 -9.63 -9.10
C SER A 113 1.66 -9.59 -8.20
N LEU A 114 2.49 -10.63 -8.25
CA LEU A 114 3.83 -10.59 -7.63
C LEU A 114 4.83 -10.12 -8.69
N PHE A 115 5.59 -9.07 -8.38
CA PHE A 115 6.57 -8.53 -9.31
C PHE A 115 7.96 -8.46 -8.69
N LYS A 116 8.95 -8.84 -9.48
CA LYS A 116 10.35 -8.55 -9.23
C LYS A 116 10.74 -7.22 -9.90
N LYS A 117 11.16 -6.25 -9.09
CA LYS A 117 11.76 -4.99 -9.58
C LYS A 117 13.00 -5.34 -10.41
N SER A 118 13.05 -4.86 -11.66
CA SER A 118 14.13 -5.17 -12.61
C SER A 118 14.87 -3.94 -13.15
N ARG A 119 14.20 -2.80 -13.20
CA ARG A 119 14.76 -1.50 -13.58
C ARG A 119 13.96 -0.37 -12.94
N PHE A 120 14.56 0.81 -12.89
CA PHE A 120 13.92 2.04 -12.44
C PHE A 120 14.20 3.15 -13.45
N ASN A 121 13.28 4.11 -13.52
CA ASN A 121 13.48 5.37 -14.23
C ASN A 121 13.47 6.46 -13.17
N GLU A 122 14.47 7.33 -13.21
CA GLU A 122 14.65 8.38 -12.21
C GLU A 122 14.63 9.75 -12.88
N TYR A 123 14.04 10.70 -12.16
CA TYR A 123 14.03 12.10 -12.52
C TYR A 123 14.44 12.91 -11.30
N ASN A 124 15.46 13.75 -11.44
CA ASN A 124 16.04 14.53 -10.36
C ASN A 124 15.35 15.88 -10.15
N GLY A 125 14.26 16.17 -10.86
CA GLY A 125 13.55 17.46 -10.75
C GLY A 125 14.13 18.57 -11.64
N GLU A 126 15.23 18.33 -12.36
CA GLU A 126 15.90 19.31 -13.21
C GLU A 126 15.90 18.88 -14.68
N TYR A 127 15.38 19.74 -15.55
CA TYR A 127 15.60 19.75 -17.00
C TYR A 127 15.93 21.16 -17.47
#